data_AF-A0A8J3BP13-F1
#
_entry.id   AF-A0A8J3BP13-F1
#
_cell.length_a   1.000
_cell.length_b   1.000
_cell.length_c   1.000
_cell.angle_alpha   90.00
_cell.angle_beta   90.00
_cell.angle_gamma   90.00
#
_symmetry.space_group_name_H-M   'P 1'
#
loop_
_entity.id
_entity.type
_entity.pdbx_description
1 polymer ?
#
loop_
_entity_poly.entity_id
_entity_poly.type
_entity_poly.pdbx_seq_one_letter_code
_entity_poly.pdbx_strand_id
1 'polypeptide(L)'
;MKHKILIFFLLVIFQACTKDNSINGNSGDNNNSINIIANKQATGSSSNDLLSDKKFKSMVVESVYVEGFEPTAASINNFKSFLEARTNKPKGITIEKRAIPSPGKTVYSIEDISTIEDANRTYYNTDDQIAVWAFFTDGKSDKDIDNTMVLGTAYRNTSFVVFEETVQNSSNSPFEPNRSLLETTVITHEFGHILGLTNLGAPLQSAHEDTEHPKHCNDQNCLMYWAVESSAGIANLVNMSSAPQLDSQCIADLQANGGK
;
A
#
# COMPACT_ATOMS: atom_id res chain seq x y z
N MET A 1 -77.07 19.22 -5.85
CA MET A 1 -75.80 19.26 -5.09
C MET A 1 -74.96 18.08 -5.52
N LYS A 2 -73.83 18.32 -6.20
CA LYS A 2 -72.97 17.28 -6.79
C LYS A 2 -72.06 16.70 -5.70
N HIS A 3 -72.28 15.45 -5.28
CA HIS A 3 -71.38 14.75 -4.36
C HIS A 3 -70.22 14.16 -5.15
N LYS A 4 -69.00 14.64 -4.87
CA LYS A 4 -67.76 14.07 -5.38
C LYS A 4 -67.44 12.82 -4.55
N ILE A 5 -67.50 11.65 -5.18
CA ILE A 5 -67.04 10.38 -4.57
C ILE A 5 -65.52 10.35 -4.69
N LEU A 6 -64.86 10.45 -3.53
CA LEU A 6 -63.41 10.34 -3.37
C LEU A 6 -63.05 8.86 -3.31
N ILE A 7 -62.37 8.35 -4.34
CA ILE A 7 -61.89 6.96 -4.39
C ILE A 7 -60.63 6.86 -3.50
N PHE A 8 -60.72 6.07 -2.44
CA PHE A 8 -59.63 5.76 -1.52
C PHE A 8 -58.76 4.67 -2.15
N PHE A 9 -57.55 5.01 -2.57
CA PHE A 9 -56.58 4.04 -3.12
C PHE A 9 -55.96 3.26 -1.95
N LEU A 10 -56.29 1.97 -1.84
CA LEU A 10 -55.73 1.06 -0.86
C LEU A 10 -54.30 0.68 -1.28
N LEU A 11 -53.34 1.05 -0.44
CA LEU A 11 -51.91 0.76 -0.57
C LEU A 11 -51.64 -0.73 -0.25
N VAL A 12 -51.28 -1.54 -1.24
CA VAL A 12 -50.83 -2.93 -1.03
C VAL A 12 -49.30 -2.94 -1.03
N ILE A 13 -48.73 -3.06 0.17
CA ILE A 13 -47.30 -3.20 0.42
C ILE A 13 -46.96 -4.69 0.33
N PHE A 14 -46.25 -5.12 -0.72
CA PHE A 14 -45.64 -6.44 -0.74
C PHE A 14 -44.29 -6.38 -0.02
N GLN A 15 -44.33 -6.72 1.28
CA GLN A 15 -43.17 -7.11 2.09
C GLN A 15 -42.86 -8.58 1.79
N ALA A 16 -41.75 -8.85 1.11
CA ALA A 16 -41.15 -10.18 1.04
C ALA A 16 -39.83 -10.15 1.85
N CYS A 17 -39.96 -10.35 3.16
CA CYS A 17 -38.84 -10.66 4.03
C CYS A 17 -38.58 -12.18 3.98
N THR A 18 -37.48 -12.59 3.36
CA THR A 18 -36.86 -13.89 3.69
C THR A 18 -36.05 -13.69 4.96
N LYS A 19 -36.46 -14.39 6.02
CA LYS A 19 -35.70 -14.52 7.26
C LYS A 19 -34.58 -15.52 7.03
N ASP A 20 -33.34 -15.12 7.27
CA ASP A 20 -32.29 -16.04 7.68
C ASP A 20 -31.55 -15.46 8.90
N ASN A 21 -31.38 -16.34 9.89
CA ASN A 21 -30.88 -16.08 11.24
C ASN A 21 -29.52 -15.36 11.24
N SER A 22 -29.44 -14.20 11.89
CA SER A 22 -28.18 -13.65 12.39
C SER A 22 -28.17 -13.62 13.91
N ILE A 23 -27.50 -14.65 14.43
CA ILE A 23 -26.77 -14.79 15.70
C ILE A 23 -26.93 -13.61 16.68
N ASN A 24 -27.76 -13.85 17.71
CA ASN A 24 -27.66 -13.15 18.99
C ASN A 24 -26.39 -13.64 19.70
N GLY A 25 -25.29 -12.91 19.54
CA GLY A 25 -24.06 -13.09 20.30
C GLY A 25 -24.03 -12.19 21.52
N ASN A 26 -24.88 -12.45 22.52
CA ASN A 26 -24.61 -11.96 23.87
C ASN A 26 -23.67 -12.98 24.53
N SER A 27 -22.37 -12.74 24.44
CA SER A 27 -21.36 -13.46 25.21
C SER A 27 -20.39 -12.44 25.75
N GLY A 28 -20.43 -12.25 27.06
CA GLY A 28 -19.35 -11.63 27.79
C GLY A 28 -18.14 -12.54 27.71
N ASP A 29 -17.25 -12.24 26.78
CA ASP A 29 -15.91 -12.79 26.69
C ASP A 29 -14.94 -11.62 26.61
N ASN A 30 -14.01 -11.54 27.55
CA ASN A 30 -12.85 -10.66 27.49
C ASN A 30 -11.88 -11.18 26.42
N ASN A 31 -12.32 -11.24 25.16
CA ASN A 31 -11.49 -11.65 24.03
C ASN A 31 -10.94 -10.41 23.35
N ASN A 32 -9.63 -10.20 23.51
CA ASN A 32 -8.83 -9.23 22.76
C ASN A 32 -8.80 -9.67 21.28
N SER A 33 -9.93 -9.60 20.58
CA SER A 33 -10.01 -9.95 19.17
C SER A 33 -9.23 -8.91 18.36
N ILE A 34 -8.20 -9.38 17.64
CA ILE A 34 -7.38 -8.52 16.79
C ILE A 34 -8.29 -7.88 15.73
N ASN A 35 -8.31 -6.54 15.67
CA ASN A 35 -9.11 -5.81 14.71
C ASN A 35 -8.41 -5.78 13.34
N ILE A 36 -8.67 -6.80 12.52
CA ILE A 36 -8.08 -6.92 11.17
C ILE A 36 -8.52 -5.81 10.20
N ILE A 37 -9.68 -5.17 10.44
CA ILE A 37 -10.22 -4.11 9.58
C ILE A 37 -9.35 -2.86 9.63
N ALA A 38 -8.61 -2.65 10.72
CA ALA A 38 -7.65 -1.56 10.85
C ALA A 38 -6.52 -1.61 9.81
N ASN A 39 -6.28 -2.76 9.16
CA ASN A 39 -5.26 -2.92 8.11
C ASN A 39 -5.85 -3.00 6.68
N LYS A 40 -7.17 -2.80 6.54
CA LYS A 40 -7.89 -2.87 5.25
C LYS A 40 -8.53 -1.54 4.87
N GLN A 41 -7.93 -0.42 5.28
CA GLN A 41 -8.45 0.93 5.01
C GLN A 41 -7.83 1.49 3.73
N ALA A 42 -8.31 2.66 3.28
CA ALA A 42 -7.80 3.32 2.09
C ALA A 42 -6.31 3.70 2.25
N THR A 43 -5.52 3.63 1.17
CA THR A 43 -4.11 4.04 1.15
C THR A 43 -3.91 5.42 1.79
N GLY A 44 -2.86 5.58 2.59
CA GLY A 44 -2.52 6.83 3.30
C GLY A 44 -3.37 7.15 4.53
N SER A 45 -4.50 6.47 4.77
CA SER A 45 -5.36 6.74 5.94
C SER A 45 -4.72 6.44 7.31
N SER A 46 -3.63 5.66 7.34
CA SER A 46 -2.83 5.41 8.56
C SER A 46 -1.51 6.17 8.59
N SER A 47 -1.35 7.22 7.77
CA SER A 47 -0.11 7.99 7.65
C SER A 47 0.42 8.47 9.01
N ASN A 48 -0.38 9.13 9.84
CA ASN A 48 0.07 9.62 11.16
C ASN A 48 0.45 8.48 12.12
N ASP A 49 -0.26 7.35 12.06
CA ASP A 49 -0.01 6.16 12.87
C ASP A 49 1.32 5.48 12.46
N LEU A 50 1.63 5.48 11.16
CA LEU A 50 2.90 4.99 10.61
C LEU A 50 4.08 5.92 10.89
N LEU A 51 3.85 7.24 10.82
CA LEU A 51 4.90 8.26 10.97
C LEU A 51 5.25 8.54 12.43
N SER A 52 4.25 8.74 13.28
CA SER A 52 4.43 9.15 14.67
C SER A 52 4.58 7.98 15.62
N ASP A 53 5.05 8.25 16.84
CA ASP A 53 5.06 7.25 17.91
C ASP A 53 3.80 7.37 18.81
N LYS A 54 2.80 8.20 18.49
CA LYS A 54 1.70 8.52 19.44
C LYS A 54 0.94 7.29 19.91
N LYS A 55 0.59 6.40 18.97
CA LYS A 55 -0.13 5.16 19.21
C LYS A 55 0.80 3.95 19.13
N PHE A 56 1.43 3.77 17.95
CA PHE A 56 2.29 2.64 17.69
C PHE A 56 3.76 3.00 17.92
N LYS A 57 4.40 2.31 18.86
CA LYS A 57 5.81 2.51 19.25
C LYS A 57 6.78 1.66 18.44
N SER A 58 6.30 0.60 17.79
CA SER A 58 7.06 -0.26 16.89
C SER A 58 6.31 -0.51 15.58
N MET A 59 7.04 -0.99 14.58
CA MET A 59 6.48 -1.44 13.29
C MET A 59 7.01 -2.83 12.96
N VAL A 60 6.13 -3.70 12.46
CA VAL A 60 6.52 -4.94 11.79
C VAL A 60 6.12 -4.85 10.33
N VAL A 61 7.04 -5.16 9.43
CA VAL A 61 6.75 -5.36 8.01
C VAL A 61 6.78 -6.86 7.74
N GLU A 62 5.63 -7.41 7.37
CA GLU A 62 5.53 -8.76 6.82
C GLU A 62 5.86 -8.70 5.32
N SER A 63 7.09 -9.07 4.97
CA SER A 63 7.59 -9.12 3.60
C SER A 63 7.35 -10.51 3.03
N VAL A 64 6.20 -10.69 2.38
CA VAL A 64 5.79 -11.95 1.78
C VAL A 64 6.15 -12.00 0.31
N TYR A 65 6.67 -13.12 -0.16
CA TYR A 65 7.08 -13.27 -1.54
C TYR A 65 6.72 -14.65 -2.06
N VAL A 66 6.46 -14.74 -3.36
CA VAL A 66 6.36 -16.05 -4.01
C VAL A 66 7.75 -16.69 -4.06
N GLU A 67 7.84 -18.00 -3.86
CA GLU A 67 9.11 -18.73 -3.98
C GLU A 67 9.87 -18.39 -5.28
N GLY A 68 11.14 -17.96 -5.15
CA GLY A 68 11.94 -17.47 -6.28
C GLY A 68 11.88 -15.95 -6.53
N PHE A 69 10.95 -15.25 -5.89
CA PHE A 69 10.73 -13.81 -5.99
C PHE A 69 11.04 -13.08 -4.67
N GLU A 70 12.00 -13.62 -3.91
CA GLU A 70 12.48 -12.96 -2.70
C GLU A 70 13.21 -11.65 -3.06
N PRO A 71 12.83 -10.49 -2.48
CA PRO A 71 13.56 -9.25 -2.70
C PRO A 71 15.00 -9.36 -2.18
N THR A 72 15.93 -8.65 -2.82
CA THR A 72 17.33 -8.72 -2.40
C THR A 72 17.52 -8.20 -0.97
N ALA A 73 18.52 -8.78 -0.27
CA ALA A 73 18.86 -8.35 1.08
C ALA A 73 19.26 -6.85 1.15
N ALA A 74 19.87 -6.33 0.08
CA ALA A 74 20.22 -4.92 -0.02
C ALA A 74 18.95 -4.04 -0.02
N SER A 75 17.94 -4.40 -0.79
CA SER A 75 16.67 -3.65 -0.84
C SER A 75 15.91 -3.67 0.48
N ILE A 76 15.87 -4.81 1.15
CA ILE A 76 15.27 -4.91 2.49
C ILE A 76 16.01 -4.03 3.51
N ASN A 77 17.34 -3.99 3.46
CA ASN A 77 18.13 -3.12 4.34
C ASN A 77 17.93 -1.63 4.02
N ASN A 78 17.86 -1.28 2.73
CA ASN A 78 17.59 0.08 2.29
C ASN A 78 16.18 0.53 2.70
N PHE A 79 15.19 -0.34 2.55
CA PHE A 79 13.83 -0.06 2.99
C PHE A 79 13.74 0.15 4.50
N LYS A 80 14.38 -0.72 5.30
CA LYS A 80 14.47 -0.52 6.74
C LYS A 80 15.11 0.83 7.08
N SER A 81 16.20 1.18 6.41
CA SER A 81 16.90 2.46 6.62
C SER A 81 16.01 3.65 6.26
N PHE A 82 15.23 3.55 5.18
CA PHE A 82 14.23 4.55 4.82
C PHE A 82 13.16 4.71 5.91
N LEU A 83 12.60 3.61 6.43
CA LEU A 83 11.63 3.65 7.51
C LEU A 83 12.18 4.31 8.78
N GLU A 84 13.40 3.95 9.18
CA GLU A 84 14.08 4.52 10.36
C GLU A 84 14.37 6.02 10.19
N ALA A 85 14.69 6.44 8.96
CA ALA A 85 14.96 7.83 8.61
C ALA A 85 13.69 8.70 8.59
N ARG A 86 12.51 8.14 8.32
CA ARG A 86 11.26 8.90 8.11
C ARG A 86 10.22 8.75 9.22
N THR A 87 10.33 7.72 10.05
CA THR A 87 9.33 7.42 11.09
C THR A 87 9.90 7.47 12.50
N ASN A 88 9.02 7.72 13.47
CA ASN A 88 9.29 7.70 14.90
C ASN A 88 8.74 6.40 15.50
N LYS A 89 9.62 5.39 15.65
CA LYS A 89 9.30 4.07 16.22
C LYS A 89 10.32 3.67 17.29
N PRO A 90 10.20 4.20 18.53
CA PRO A 90 11.22 4.04 19.58
C PRO A 90 11.44 2.59 20.05
N LYS A 91 10.48 1.69 19.82
CA LYS A 91 10.63 0.23 20.08
C LYS A 91 11.18 -0.54 18.88
N GLY A 92 11.56 0.16 17.80
CA GLY A 92 12.22 -0.42 16.63
C GLY A 92 11.27 -0.84 15.51
N ILE A 93 11.91 -1.22 14.40
CA ILE A 93 11.27 -1.67 13.16
C ILE A 93 11.85 -3.04 12.79
N THR A 94 10.99 -4.03 12.59
CA THR A 94 11.36 -5.36 12.12
C THR A 94 10.79 -5.63 10.74
N ILE A 95 11.52 -6.37 9.93
CA ILE A 95 11.05 -6.86 8.62
C ILE A 95 11.18 -8.37 8.65
N GLU A 96 10.03 -9.05 8.67
CA GLU A 96 9.92 -10.50 8.71
C GLU A 96 9.63 -11.02 7.31
N LYS A 97 10.55 -11.82 6.77
CA LYS A 97 10.45 -12.39 5.43
C LYS A 97 9.77 -13.75 5.46
N ARG A 98 8.86 -14.01 4.53
CA ARG A 98 8.17 -15.30 4.41
C ARG A 98 7.83 -15.65 2.96
N ALA A 99 8.23 -16.84 2.53
CA ALA A 99 7.83 -17.36 1.23
C ALA A 99 6.40 -17.93 1.26
N ILE A 100 5.70 -17.86 0.13
CA ILE A 100 4.47 -18.61 -0.17
C ILE A 100 4.64 -19.33 -1.53
N PRO A 101 3.96 -20.46 -1.75
CA PRO A 101 3.92 -21.08 -3.06
C PRO A 101 3.24 -20.15 -4.08
N SER A 102 3.57 -20.34 -5.37
CA SER A 102 2.89 -19.62 -6.46
C SER A 102 1.37 -19.75 -6.34
N PRO A 103 0.62 -18.63 -6.38
CA PRO A 103 -0.84 -18.64 -6.49
C PRO A 103 -1.36 -19.23 -7.81
N GLY A 104 -0.48 -19.56 -8.75
CA GLY A 104 -0.83 -20.17 -10.04
C GLY A 104 -1.38 -19.18 -11.07
N LYS A 105 -1.08 -17.89 -10.94
CA LYS A 105 -1.45 -16.83 -11.89
C LYS A 105 -0.21 -16.13 -12.43
N THR A 106 -0.33 -15.58 -13.64
CA THR A 106 0.74 -14.79 -14.28
C THR A 106 0.37 -13.32 -14.48
N VAL A 107 -0.89 -12.96 -14.24
CA VAL A 107 -1.41 -11.59 -14.28
C VAL A 107 -2.30 -11.39 -13.06
N TYR A 108 -2.07 -10.29 -12.33
CA TYR A 108 -2.73 -9.99 -11.07
C TYR A 108 -3.42 -8.63 -11.12
N SER A 109 -4.72 -8.63 -10.80
CA SER A 109 -5.42 -7.41 -10.40
C SER A 109 -5.20 -7.11 -8.92
N ILE A 110 -5.43 -5.87 -8.49
CA ILE A 110 -5.36 -5.50 -7.07
C ILE A 110 -6.38 -6.27 -6.20
N GLU A 111 -7.48 -6.74 -6.78
CA GLU A 111 -8.45 -7.61 -6.09
C GLU A 111 -7.85 -9.00 -5.83
N ASP A 112 -7.10 -9.53 -6.79
CA ASP A 112 -6.36 -10.79 -6.60
C ASP A 112 -5.30 -10.64 -5.50
N ILE A 113 -4.53 -9.56 -5.54
CA ILE A 113 -3.52 -9.25 -4.53
C ILE A 113 -4.15 -9.10 -3.14
N SER A 114 -5.28 -8.40 -3.03
CA SER A 114 -6.03 -8.23 -1.79
C SER A 114 -6.55 -9.56 -1.25
N THR A 115 -6.99 -10.47 -2.13
CA THR A 115 -7.42 -11.82 -1.75
C THR A 115 -6.25 -12.67 -1.25
N ILE A 116 -5.08 -12.56 -1.89
CA ILE A 116 -3.85 -13.25 -1.46
C ILE A 116 -3.42 -12.73 -0.08
N GLU A 117 -3.41 -11.41 0.14
CA GLU A 117 -3.14 -10.83 1.46
C GLU A 117 -4.12 -11.37 2.50
N ASP A 118 -5.42 -11.35 2.22
CA ASP A 118 -6.43 -11.79 3.18
C ASP A 118 -6.28 -13.27 3.59
N ALA A 119 -5.79 -14.11 2.67
CA ALA A 119 -5.54 -15.52 2.94
C ALA A 119 -4.20 -15.79 3.63
N ASN A 120 -3.21 -14.90 3.48
CA ASN A 120 -1.83 -15.17 3.89
C ASN A 120 -1.33 -14.27 5.01
N ARG A 121 -1.92 -13.09 5.25
CA ARG A 121 -1.43 -12.13 6.24
C ARG A 121 -1.47 -12.70 7.65
N THR A 122 -0.34 -12.61 8.35
CA THR A 122 -0.19 -13.16 9.70
C THR A 122 0.02 -12.08 10.75
N TYR A 123 0.50 -10.88 10.37
CA TYR A 123 0.66 -9.75 11.27
C TYR A 123 -0.41 -8.67 11.06
N TYR A 124 -1.06 -8.27 12.15
CA TYR A 124 -2.03 -7.17 12.20
C TYR A 124 -1.66 -6.22 13.33
N ASN A 125 -2.27 -5.03 13.33
CA ASN A 125 -2.02 -4.03 14.37
C ASN A 125 -2.35 -4.60 15.76
N THR A 126 -1.45 -4.41 16.71
CA THR A 126 -1.66 -4.68 18.14
C THR A 126 -1.84 -3.36 18.89
N ASP A 127 -1.77 -3.35 20.22
CA ASP A 127 -1.92 -2.13 21.00
C ASP A 127 -0.81 -1.09 20.72
N ASP A 128 0.42 -1.55 20.48
CA ASP A 128 1.60 -0.68 20.33
C ASP A 128 2.50 -0.99 19.11
N GLN A 129 2.11 -1.94 18.26
CA GLN A 129 2.79 -2.25 17.00
C GLN A 129 1.85 -2.10 15.80
N ILE A 130 2.28 -1.32 14.80
CA ILE A 130 1.60 -1.25 13.50
C ILE A 130 2.21 -2.30 12.56
N ALA A 131 1.34 -3.04 11.87
CA ALA A 131 1.74 -4.08 10.93
C ALA A 131 1.57 -3.59 9.48
N VAL A 132 2.60 -3.83 8.67
CA VAL A 132 2.64 -3.55 7.23
C VAL A 132 2.74 -4.86 6.48
N TRP A 133 2.08 -4.94 5.33
CA TRP A 133 2.18 -6.04 4.38
C TRP A 133 2.88 -5.57 3.11
N ALA A 134 3.93 -6.27 2.72
CA ALA A 134 4.66 -6.07 1.48
C ALA A 134 4.64 -7.39 0.70
N PHE A 135 4.05 -7.41 -0.50
CA PHE A 135 3.96 -8.63 -1.29
C PHE A 135 4.78 -8.55 -2.57
N PHE A 136 5.58 -9.58 -2.87
CA PHE A 136 6.40 -9.69 -4.08
C PHE A 136 5.87 -10.83 -4.94
N THR A 137 5.27 -10.50 -6.09
CA THR A 137 4.52 -11.44 -6.94
C THR A 137 5.39 -12.13 -7.99
N ASP A 138 4.94 -13.30 -8.44
CA ASP A 138 5.48 -14.07 -9.58
C ASP A 138 4.76 -13.79 -10.90
N GLY A 139 4.13 -12.62 -11.02
CA GLY A 139 3.36 -12.23 -12.19
C GLY A 139 3.24 -10.73 -12.28
N LYS A 140 2.77 -10.26 -13.44
CA LYS A 140 2.64 -8.83 -13.76
C LYS A 140 1.28 -8.23 -13.40
N SER A 141 1.19 -6.91 -13.49
CA SER A 141 -0.05 -6.17 -13.25
C SER A 141 -1.06 -6.37 -14.38
N ASP A 142 -2.35 -6.40 -14.03
CA ASP A 142 -3.45 -6.31 -15.00
C ASP A 142 -3.57 -4.92 -15.66
N LYS A 143 -2.79 -3.94 -15.17
CA LYS A 143 -2.71 -2.57 -15.69
C LYS A 143 -1.54 -2.32 -16.63
N ASP A 144 -0.75 -3.34 -16.95
CA ASP A 144 0.27 -3.22 -17.99
C ASP A 144 -0.40 -2.94 -19.34
N ILE A 145 0.02 -1.86 -20.02
CA ILE A 145 -0.52 -1.42 -21.32
C ILE A 145 0.65 -1.18 -22.27
N ASP A 146 0.63 -1.88 -23.40
CA ASP A 146 1.67 -1.82 -24.44
C ASP A 146 3.08 -2.01 -23.84
N ASN A 147 3.92 -0.97 -23.89
CA ASN A 147 5.27 -0.96 -23.33
C ASN A 147 5.36 -0.30 -21.94
N THR A 148 4.23 0.06 -21.36
CA THR A 148 4.13 0.65 -20.01
C THR A 148 3.78 -0.44 -19.02
N MET A 149 4.71 -0.69 -18.09
CA MET A 149 4.55 -1.72 -17.06
C MET A 149 4.44 -1.06 -15.69
N VAL A 150 3.59 -1.62 -14.82
CA VAL A 150 3.48 -1.23 -13.42
C VAL A 150 4.44 -2.06 -12.58
N LEU A 151 5.30 -1.40 -11.79
CA LEU A 151 6.31 -2.08 -10.98
C LEU A 151 5.86 -2.31 -9.54
N GLY A 152 4.99 -1.46 -9.02
CA GLY A 152 4.42 -1.57 -7.69
C GLY A 152 3.05 -0.91 -7.59
N THR A 153 2.36 -1.16 -6.49
CA THR A 153 1.12 -0.43 -6.16
C THR A 153 0.84 -0.47 -4.65
N ALA A 154 0.64 0.69 -4.04
CA ALA A 154 0.07 0.85 -2.71
C ALA A 154 -1.47 0.82 -2.75
N TYR A 155 -2.08 -0.24 -2.22
CA TYR A 155 -3.51 -0.51 -2.43
C TYR A 155 -4.37 -0.50 -1.15
N ARG A 156 -3.75 -0.55 0.03
CA ARG A 156 -4.42 -0.35 1.34
C ARG A 156 -3.57 0.53 2.22
N ASN A 157 -4.12 1.01 3.34
CA ASN A 157 -3.43 1.85 4.32
C ASN A 157 -2.13 1.29 4.89
N THR A 158 -1.93 -0.04 4.82
CA THR A 158 -0.73 -0.71 5.31
C THR A 158 -0.25 -1.81 4.36
N SER A 159 -0.64 -1.76 3.09
CA SER A 159 -0.36 -2.87 2.16
C SER A 159 0.02 -2.36 0.77
N PHE A 160 1.14 -2.87 0.27
CA PHE A 160 1.60 -2.63 -1.09
C PHE A 160 2.10 -3.92 -1.72
N VAL A 161 2.13 -3.92 -3.05
CA VAL A 161 2.66 -5.01 -3.87
C VAL A 161 3.80 -4.49 -4.73
N VAL A 162 4.79 -5.34 -4.95
CA VAL A 162 5.84 -5.19 -5.96
C VAL A 162 5.63 -6.32 -6.96
N PHE A 163 5.50 -5.95 -8.24
CA PHE A 163 5.41 -6.91 -9.33
C PHE A 163 6.80 -7.47 -9.63
N GLU A 164 7.27 -8.35 -8.74
CA GLU A 164 8.67 -8.74 -8.68
C GLU A 164 9.12 -9.51 -9.92
N GLU A 165 8.24 -10.24 -10.61
CA GLU A 165 8.56 -10.77 -11.94
C GLU A 165 8.91 -9.66 -12.95
N THR A 166 8.13 -8.59 -12.99
CA THR A 166 8.39 -7.44 -13.87
C THR A 166 9.67 -6.73 -13.49
N VAL A 167 9.88 -6.48 -12.19
CA VAL A 167 11.14 -5.95 -11.69
C VAL A 167 12.25 -6.87 -12.16
N GLN A 168 12.11 -8.19 -11.97
CA GLN A 168 13.04 -9.25 -12.40
C GLN A 168 13.48 -9.14 -13.84
N ASN A 169 12.52 -9.01 -14.73
CA ASN A 169 12.77 -8.90 -16.15
C ASN A 169 13.33 -7.54 -16.60
N SER A 170 13.36 -6.53 -15.72
CA SER A 170 13.75 -5.16 -16.04
C SER A 170 14.99 -4.67 -15.28
N SER A 171 15.84 -5.59 -14.80
CA SER A 171 17.08 -5.23 -14.09
C SER A 171 18.22 -6.22 -14.35
N ASN A 172 19.45 -5.78 -14.05
CA ASN A 172 20.70 -6.54 -14.16
C ASN A 172 21.13 -6.88 -15.59
N SER A 173 20.49 -6.32 -16.62
CA SER A 173 21.01 -6.33 -18.00
C SER A 173 21.85 -5.08 -18.31
N PRO A 174 22.69 -5.08 -19.37
CA PRO A 174 23.61 -3.97 -19.69
C PRO A 174 23.01 -2.57 -19.88
N PHE A 175 21.68 -2.45 -19.99
CA PHE A 175 20.96 -1.18 -20.13
C PHE A 175 19.83 -1.03 -19.10
N GLU A 176 19.93 -1.78 -18.01
CA GLU A 176 18.94 -1.79 -16.95
C GLU A 176 19.63 -1.45 -15.62
N PRO A 177 18.90 -0.87 -14.65
CA PRO A 177 19.44 -0.65 -13.33
C PRO A 177 19.80 -1.96 -12.63
N ASN A 178 20.60 -1.86 -11.58
CA ASN A 178 20.78 -2.98 -10.66
C ASN A 178 19.45 -3.36 -9.99
N ARG A 179 19.21 -4.66 -9.78
CA ARG A 179 18.03 -5.20 -9.07
C ARG A 179 17.74 -4.46 -7.78
N SER A 180 18.75 -4.33 -6.92
CA SER A 180 18.56 -3.73 -5.60
C SER A 180 18.22 -2.25 -5.69
N LEU A 181 18.71 -1.56 -6.71
CA LEU A 181 18.35 -0.17 -6.97
C LEU A 181 16.88 -0.04 -7.39
N LEU A 182 16.44 -0.87 -8.34
CA LEU A 182 15.06 -0.85 -8.83
C LEU A 182 14.06 -1.25 -7.74
N GLU A 183 14.32 -2.37 -7.05
CA GLU A 183 13.52 -2.82 -5.90
C GLU A 183 13.44 -1.74 -4.81
N THR A 184 14.58 -1.18 -4.36
CA THR A 184 14.60 -0.12 -3.33
C THR A 184 13.75 1.07 -3.77
N THR A 185 13.87 1.46 -5.03
CA THR A 185 13.16 2.61 -5.60
C THR A 185 11.65 2.37 -5.57
N VAL A 186 11.17 1.23 -6.09
CA VAL A 186 9.75 0.87 -6.10
C VAL A 186 9.21 0.73 -4.68
N ILE A 187 9.87 -0.05 -3.82
CA ILE A 187 9.44 -0.28 -2.44
C ILE A 187 9.27 1.05 -1.68
N THR A 188 10.24 1.95 -1.79
CA THR A 188 10.19 3.22 -1.05
C THR A 188 9.22 4.23 -1.65
N HIS A 189 8.98 4.18 -2.97
CA HIS A 189 7.93 4.95 -3.64
C HIS A 189 6.53 4.52 -3.16
N GLU A 190 6.22 3.22 -3.26
CA GLU A 190 4.93 2.69 -2.80
C GLU A 190 4.71 2.96 -1.32
N PHE A 191 5.78 2.79 -0.52
CA PHE A 191 5.68 3.10 0.89
C PHE A 191 5.52 4.60 1.15
N GLY A 192 5.98 5.47 0.26
CA GLY A 192 5.69 6.91 0.30
C GLY A 192 4.20 7.21 0.19
N HIS A 193 3.48 6.54 -0.71
CA HIS A 193 2.02 6.59 -0.75
C HIS A 193 1.37 6.06 0.53
N ILE A 194 1.89 4.97 1.10
CA ILE A 194 1.44 4.42 2.40
C ILE A 194 1.65 5.43 3.54
N LEU A 195 2.76 6.18 3.51
CA LEU A 195 3.04 7.30 4.41
C LEU A 195 2.18 8.54 4.09
N GLY A 196 1.28 8.48 3.12
CA GLY A 196 0.32 9.53 2.82
C GLY A 196 0.88 10.73 2.07
N LEU A 197 2.07 10.61 1.47
CA LEU A 197 2.69 11.69 0.70
C LEU A 197 1.79 12.15 -0.45
N THR A 198 2.07 13.36 -0.92
CA THR A 198 1.51 13.90 -2.16
C THR A 198 -0.02 13.86 -2.16
N ASN A 199 -0.63 14.39 -1.09
CA ASN A 199 -2.08 14.55 -0.92
C ASN A 199 -2.87 13.22 -0.79
N LEU A 200 -2.22 12.15 -0.29
CA LEU A 200 -2.87 10.86 -0.06
C LEU A 200 -3.21 10.57 1.42
N GLY A 201 -2.89 11.47 2.33
CA GLY A 201 -3.23 11.33 3.75
C GLY A 201 -2.49 12.32 4.65
N ALA A 202 -1.23 12.62 4.33
CA ALA A 202 -0.52 13.75 4.90
C ALA A 202 -0.99 15.03 4.17
N PRO A 203 -1.37 16.10 4.88
CA PRO A 203 -1.68 17.37 4.26
C PRO A 203 -0.44 17.95 3.56
N LEU A 204 -0.61 18.46 2.34
CA LEU A 204 0.44 19.17 1.62
C LEU A 204 0.88 20.43 2.38
N GLN A 205 2.19 20.65 2.49
CA GLN A 205 2.77 21.88 3.04
C GLN A 205 3.10 22.92 1.95
N SER A 206 3.15 22.50 0.69
CA SER A 206 3.34 23.34 -0.50
C SER A 206 2.61 22.72 -1.71
N ALA A 207 2.43 23.50 -2.78
CA ALA A 207 1.83 23.01 -4.03
C ALA A 207 2.85 22.20 -4.84
N HIS A 208 3.02 20.92 -4.49
CA HIS A 208 3.96 20.01 -5.15
C HIS A 208 3.34 18.70 -5.65
N GLU A 209 2.02 18.56 -5.59
CA GLU A 209 1.31 17.50 -6.29
C GLU A 209 1.36 17.76 -7.81
N ASP A 210 1.68 16.74 -8.60
CA ASP A 210 1.59 16.76 -10.06
C ASP A 210 0.11 16.73 -10.47
N THR A 211 -0.33 17.75 -11.21
CA THR A 211 -1.72 17.88 -11.68
C THR A 211 -2.08 16.91 -12.80
N GLU A 212 -1.11 16.44 -13.57
CA GLU A 212 -1.30 15.45 -14.63
C GLU A 212 -1.21 14.03 -14.09
N HIS A 213 -0.43 13.85 -13.02
CA HIS A 213 -0.25 12.57 -12.32
C HIS A 213 -0.61 12.74 -10.84
N PRO A 214 -1.92 12.84 -10.49
CA PRO A 214 -2.34 13.02 -9.10
C PRO A 214 -1.71 11.99 -8.17
N LYS A 215 -1.52 12.38 -6.92
CA LYS A 215 -0.83 11.60 -5.88
C LYS A 215 0.67 11.44 -6.08
N HIS A 216 1.28 12.14 -7.02
CA HIS A 216 2.73 12.17 -7.23
C HIS A 216 3.30 13.56 -7.05
N CYS A 217 4.62 13.64 -6.87
CA CYS A 217 5.33 14.90 -6.77
C CYS A 217 5.63 15.45 -8.17
N ASN A 218 5.55 16.76 -8.34
CA ASN A 218 5.88 17.44 -9.60
C ASN A 218 7.38 17.68 -9.82
N ASP A 219 8.25 17.37 -8.83
CA ASP A 219 9.71 17.41 -8.99
C ASP A 219 10.22 16.07 -9.55
N GLN A 220 10.84 16.13 -10.73
CA GLN A 220 11.38 14.97 -11.45
C GLN A 220 12.51 14.24 -10.70
N ASN A 221 13.17 14.90 -9.73
CA ASN A 221 14.22 14.30 -8.93
C ASN A 221 13.70 13.70 -7.61
N CYS A 222 12.43 13.95 -7.28
CA CYS A 222 11.82 13.41 -6.07
C CYS A 222 11.54 11.92 -6.24
N LEU A 223 11.74 11.15 -5.18
CA LEU A 223 11.32 9.75 -5.11
C LEU A 223 9.84 9.58 -5.46
N MET A 224 8.98 10.52 -5.10
CA MET A 224 7.53 10.46 -5.39
C MET A 224 7.16 10.94 -6.80
N TYR A 225 8.12 11.12 -7.72
CA TYR A 225 7.81 11.42 -9.12
C TYR A 225 7.15 10.20 -9.79
N TRP A 226 6.05 10.40 -10.54
CA TRP A 226 5.21 9.32 -11.08
C TRP A 226 5.96 8.30 -11.94
N ALA A 227 7.01 8.71 -12.65
CA ALA A 227 7.71 7.81 -13.57
C ALA A 227 8.43 6.68 -12.81
N VAL A 228 8.71 6.87 -11.52
CA VAL A 228 9.49 5.97 -10.66
C VAL A 228 8.82 4.59 -10.48
N GLU A 229 7.49 4.52 -10.46
CA GLU A 229 6.72 3.27 -10.31
C GLU A 229 6.39 2.56 -11.63
N SER A 230 6.87 3.09 -12.77
CA SER A 230 6.59 2.54 -14.10
C SER A 230 7.84 2.28 -14.93
N SER A 231 7.69 1.52 -16.02
CA SER A 231 8.78 1.30 -16.98
C SER A 231 9.34 2.60 -17.58
N ALA A 232 8.60 3.71 -17.55
CA ALA A 232 9.07 5.02 -18.01
C ALA A 232 10.25 5.57 -17.19
N GLY A 233 10.34 5.23 -15.89
CA GLY A 233 11.41 5.68 -15.01
C GLY A 233 12.66 4.80 -15.01
N ILE A 234 12.58 3.57 -15.54
CA ILE A 234 13.69 2.59 -15.46
C ILE A 234 14.96 3.12 -16.13
N ALA A 235 14.82 3.77 -17.30
CA ALA A 235 15.96 4.35 -18.02
C ALA A 235 16.71 5.41 -17.20
N ASN A 236 16.00 6.15 -16.34
CA ASN A 236 16.60 7.18 -15.49
C ASN A 236 17.46 6.58 -14.36
N LEU A 237 17.23 5.30 -14.00
CA LEU A 237 17.94 4.62 -12.92
C LEU A 237 19.23 3.92 -13.38
N VAL A 238 19.44 3.69 -14.68
CA VAL A 238 20.54 2.86 -15.22
C VAL A 238 21.93 3.30 -14.74
N ASN A 239 22.15 4.61 -14.61
CA ASN A 239 23.44 5.17 -14.19
C ASN A 239 23.45 5.66 -12.74
N MET A 240 22.40 5.37 -11.97
CA MET A 240 22.31 5.79 -10.58
C MET A 240 22.97 4.76 -9.67
N SER A 241 23.64 5.25 -8.61
CA SER A 241 24.24 4.41 -7.58
C SER A 241 23.33 4.16 -6.38
N SER A 242 22.23 4.89 -6.28
CA SER A 242 21.29 4.86 -5.16
C SER A 242 19.90 5.31 -5.62
N ALA A 243 18.85 4.86 -4.94
CA ALA A 243 17.48 5.27 -5.25
C ALA A 243 17.30 6.80 -5.11
N PRO A 244 16.42 7.43 -5.91
CA PRO A 244 16.01 8.80 -5.70
C PRO A 244 15.57 9.05 -4.25
N GLN A 245 15.73 10.27 -3.77
CA GLN A 245 15.36 10.64 -2.41
C GLN A 245 14.10 11.49 -2.42
N LEU A 246 13.37 11.49 -1.31
CA LEU A 246 12.29 12.46 -1.10
C LEU A 246 12.89 13.87 -1.12
N ASP A 247 12.26 14.76 -1.88
CA ASP A 247 12.62 16.18 -1.93
C ASP A 247 12.24 16.89 -0.62
N SER A 248 12.61 18.17 -0.49
CA SER A 248 12.29 18.94 0.72
C SER A 248 10.79 19.12 0.96
N GLN A 249 9.96 19.05 -0.10
CA GLN A 249 8.52 19.30 0.00
C GLN A 249 7.79 18.07 0.54
N CYS A 250 8.08 16.88 0.00
CA CYS A 250 7.60 15.62 0.55
C CYS A 250 8.10 15.41 1.98
N ILE A 251 9.33 15.83 2.31
CA ILE A 251 9.80 15.77 3.71
C ILE A 251 9.05 16.72 4.63
N ALA A 252 8.70 17.92 4.17
CA ALA A 252 7.86 18.82 4.94
C ALA A 252 6.49 18.21 5.26
N ASP A 253 5.87 17.49 4.31
CA ASP A 253 4.62 16.76 4.53
C ASP A 253 4.75 15.69 5.62
N LEU A 254 5.81 14.87 5.57
CA LEU A 254 6.05 13.85 6.59
C LEU A 254 6.24 14.47 7.97
N GLN A 255 7.07 15.51 8.08
CA GLN A 255 7.35 16.21 9.33
C GLN A 255 6.08 16.84 9.92
N ALA A 256 5.27 17.49 9.09
CA ALA A 256 3.99 18.06 9.50
C ALA A 256 3.00 16.99 9.97
N ASN A 257 3.11 15.75 9.46
CA ASN A 257 2.27 14.62 9.86
C ASN A 257 2.92 13.67 10.89
N GLY A 258 3.94 14.12 11.63
CA GLY A 258 4.52 13.41 12.77
C GLY A 258 5.70 12.48 12.46
N GLY A 259 6.24 12.55 11.23
CA GLY A 259 7.47 11.88 10.79
C GLY A 259 8.74 12.67 11.10
N LYS A 260 9.82 12.33 10.38
CA LYS A 260 11.15 12.96 10.46
C LYS A 260 11.56 13.58 9.14
#